data_AF-A0A0J7ZG86-F1
#
_entry.id   AF-A0A0J7ZG86-F1
#
_cell.length_a   1.000
_cell.length_b   1.000
_cell.length_c   1.000
_cell.angle_alpha   90.00
_cell.angle_beta   90.00
_cell.angle_gamma   90.00
#
_symmetry.space_group_name_H-M   'P 1'
#
loop_
_entity.id
_entity.type
_entity.pdbx_description
1 polymer ?
#
loop_
_entity_poly.entity_id
_entity_poly.type
_entity_poly.pdbx_seq_one_letter_code
_entity_poly.pdbx_strand_id
1 'polypeptide(L)'
;MTETPDRRRVSEIARSLNQYEWRPTAGEVACGAEFFQLVKGMEEAERSDFPRDASARPWPLRLRTENVVVLAEEVALLREEFLPGWRTRLPDGSPMAELIDLYVRGAQPVLRQAEAVRAAWEGAVLPEPAGDEIARHVRYSGAPTDEVTARLRFETAARWEEGPDQRSLWEAMEPAWNYLGGVRSTMMAAVSGDVEY
;
A
#
# COMPACT_ATOMS: atom_id res chain seq x y z
N MET A 1 -18.56 0.68 19.04
CA MET A 1 -17.33 1.42 18.70
C MET A 1 -17.73 2.72 18.03
N THR A 2 -17.36 3.87 18.59
CA THR A 2 -17.62 5.19 18.00
C THR A 2 -16.67 5.40 16.83
N GLU A 3 -17.19 5.74 15.65
CA GLU A 3 -16.35 6.07 14.49
C GLU A 3 -15.52 7.33 14.77
N THR A 4 -14.24 7.30 14.39
CA THR A 4 -13.38 8.49 14.42
C THR A 4 -13.97 9.57 13.50
N PRO A 5 -13.71 10.88 13.77
CA PRO A 5 -14.16 11.96 12.89
C PRO A 5 -13.79 11.73 11.42
N ASP A 6 -12.57 11.26 11.16
CA ASP A 6 -12.08 11.00 9.81
C ASP A 6 -12.80 9.82 9.13
N ARG A 7 -13.21 8.78 9.88
CA ARG A 7 -14.05 7.68 9.33
C ARG A 7 -15.43 8.17 8.94
N ARG A 8 -16.07 8.97 9.81
CA ARG A 8 -17.37 9.58 9.49
C ARG A 8 -17.28 10.44 8.25
N ARG A 9 -16.19 11.20 8.10
CA ARG A 9 -16.00 12.08 6.96
C ARG A 9 -15.83 11.33 5.64
N VAL A 10 -15.07 10.23 5.61
CA VAL A 10 -14.98 9.36 4.43
C VAL A 10 -16.36 8.81 4.06
N SER A 11 -17.12 8.32 5.05
CA SER A 11 -18.49 7.82 4.83
C SER A 11 -19.45 8.89 4.32
N GLU A 12 -19.28 10.15 4.72
CA GLU A 12 -20.05 11.28 4.19
C GLU A 12 -19.71 11.57 2.72
N ILE A 13 -18.42 11.61 2.38
CA ILE A 13 -17.98 11.83 1.00
C ILE A 13 -18.46 10.69 0.10
N ALA A 14 -18.30 9.43 0.53
CA ALA A 14 -18.76 8.26 -0.20
C ALA A 14 -20.29 8.28 -0.40
N ARG A 15 -21.06 8.63 0.63
CA ARG A 15 -22.52 8.78 0.51
C ARG A 15 -22.91 9.87 -0.47
N SER A 16 -22.22 11.02 -0.41
CA SER A 16 -22.46 12.14 -1.32
C SER A 16 -22.19 11.75 -2.77
N LEU A 17 -21.15 10.95 -3.02
CA LEU A 17 -20.86 10.37 -4.33
C LEU A 17 -21.99 9.42 -4.79
N ASN A 18 -22.40 8.46 -3.95
CA ASN A 18 -23.43 7.48 -4.28
C ASN A 18 -24.82 8.11 -4.51
N GLN A 19 -25.08 9.25 -3.87
CA GLN A 19 -26.32 10.01 -4.04
C GLN A 19 -26.25 11.05 -5.17
N TYR A 20 -25.14 11.09 -5.92
CA TYR A 20 -24.89 12.05 -6.99
C TYR A 20 -24.93 13.53 -6.56
N GLU A 21 -24.76 13.78 -5.26
CA GLU A 21 -24.63 15.11 -4.66
C GLU A 21 -23.25 15.70 -4.94
N TRP A 22 -22.21 14.88 -4.79
CA TRP A 22 -20.90 15.17 -5.34
C TRP A 22 -20.78 14.52 -6.71
N ARG A 23 -20.55 15.35 -7.74
CA ARG A 23 -20.26 14.92 -9.10
C ARG A 23 -18.82 15.28 -9.42
N PRO A 24 -17.88 14.33 -9.36
CA PRO A 24 -16.47 14.62 -9.58
C PRO A 24 -16.24 15.39 -10.87
N THR A 25 -15.56 16.53 -10.77
CA THR A 25 -15.19 17.30 -11.96
C THR A 25 -14.08 16.58 -12.73
N ALA A 26 -13.86 16.96 -13.99
CA ALA A 26 -12.74 16.40 -14.77
C ALA A 26 -11.37 16.59 -14.08
N GLY A 27 -11.18 17.71 -13.36
CA GLY A 27 -9.97 17.94 -12.58
C GLY A 27 -9.85 17.00 -11.37
N GLU A 28 -10.94 16.70 -10.69
CA GLU A 28 -10.96 15.76 -9.57
C GLU A 28 -10.73 14.32 -10.03
N VAL A 29 -11.34 13.92 -11.15
CA VAL A 29 -11.09 12.61 -11.77
C VAL A 29 -9.62 12.48 -12.18
N ALA A 30 -9.05 13.52 -12.81
CA ALA A 30 -7.63 13.53 -13.18
C ALA A 30 -6.71 13.44 -11.96
N CYS A 31 -7.03 14.18 -10.88
CA CYS A 31 -6.31 14.11 -9.60
C CYS A 31 -6.33 12.70 -9.01
N GLY A 32 -7.51 12.08 -8.90
CA GLY A 32 -7.63 10.71 -8.39
C GLY A 32 -6.91 9.68 -9.29
N ALA A 33 -6.98 9.84 -10.61
CA ALA A 33 -6.28 8.97 -11.54
C ALA A 33 -4.74 9.09 -11.39
N GLU A 34 -4.21 10.31 -11.29
CA GLU A 34 -2.78 10.54 -11.06
C GLU A 34 -2.33 9.99 -9.70
N PHE A 35 -3.16 10.09 -8.65
CA PHE A 35 -2.90 9.45 -7.36
C PHE A 35 -2.71 7.94 -7.54
N PHE A 36 -3.60 7.24 -8.23
CA PHE A 36 -3.47 5.79 -8.44
C PHE A 36 -2.28 5.42 -9.32
N GLN A 37 -1.93 6.24 -10.32
CA GLN A 37 -0.72 6.01 -11.12
C GLN A 37 0.55 6.18 -10.29
N LEU A 38 0.60 7.20 -9.41
CA LEU A 38 1.72 7.40 -8.49
C LEU A 38 1.87 6.20 -7.56
N VAL A 39 0.79 5.83 -6.85
CA VAL A 39 0.77 4.69 -5.93
C VAL A 39 1.22 3.41 -6.63
N LYS A 40 0.61 3.11 -7.79
CA LYS A 40 0.97 1.94 -8.58
C LYS A 40 2.45 1.94 -8.98
N GLY A 41 2.97 3.07 -9.46
CA GLY A 41 4.38 3.20 -9.82
C GLY A 41 5.32 2.94 -8.64
N MET A 42 4.95 3.39 -7.44
CA MET A 42 5.72 3.14 -6.22
C MET A 42 5.63 1.68 -5.75
N GLU A 43 4.47 1.05 -5.89
CA GLU A 43 4.25 -0.35 -5.51
C GLU A 43 4.94 -1.34 -6.48
N GLU A 44 5.01 -0.99 -7.77
CA GLU A 44 5.66 -1.78 -8.83
C GLU A 44 7.18 -1.54 -8.93
N ALA A 45 7.70 -0.47 -8.34
CA ALA A 45 9.14 -0.17 -8.36
C ALA A 45 9.96 -1.31 -7.75
N GLU A 46 11.00 -1.75 -8.47
CA GLU A 46 11.93 -2.76 -7.97
C GLU A 46 12.76 -2.19 -6.82
N ARG A 47 12.88 -2.97 -5.74
CA ARG A 47 13.67 -2.63 -4.57
C ARG A 47 14.64 -3.75 -4.25
N SER A 48 15.94 -3.46 -4.39
CA SER A 48 17.02 -4.44 -4.15
C SER A 48 17.02 -5.00 -2.73
N ASP A 49 16.51 -4.23 -1.77
CA ASP A 49 16.61 -4.54 -0.34
C ASP A 49 15.51 -5.51 0.12
N PHE A 50 14.57 -5.86 -0.76
CA PHE A 50 13.48 -6.78 -0.47
C PHE A 50 13.47 -7.93 -1.48
N PRO A 51 13.52 -9.20 -1.04
CA PRO A 51 13.34 -10.32 -1.95
C PRO A 51 11.93 -10.25 -2.56
N ARG A 52 11.82 -10.64 -3.83
CA ARG A 52 10.54 -10.70 -4.56
C ARG A 52 10.33 -12.11 -5.10
N ASP A 53 9.10 -12.60 -5.02
CA ASP A 53 8.70 -13.80 -5.74
C ASP A 53 8.20 -13.41 -7.14
N ALA A 54 9.09 -13.53 -8.14
CA ALA A 54 8.79 -13.24 -9.54
C ALA A 54 7.90 -14.33 -10.20
N SER A 55 7.68 -15.47 -9.53
CA SER A 55 6.84 -16.55 -10.04
C SER A 55 5.34 -16.30 -9.85
N ALA A 56 4.98 -15.42 -8.90
CA ALA A 56 3.61 -14.97 -8.65
C ALA A 56 3.13 -13.92 -9.67
N ARG A 57 3.12 -14.26 -10.97
CA ARG A 57 2.57 -13.37 -12.01
C ARG A 57 1.04 -13.41 -12.02
N PRO A 58 0.35 -12.28 -12.32
CA PRO A 58 0.89 -11.02 -12.81
C PRO A 58 1.38 -10.03 -11.75
N TRP A 59 1.19 -10.30 -10.45
CA TRP A 59 1.51 -9.37 -9.36
C TRP A 59 2.45 -10.01 -8.35
N PRO A 60 3.76 -9.69 -8.38
CA PRO A 60 4.71 -10.29 -7.45
C PRO A 60 4.26 -9.97 -6.01
N LEU A 61 4.19 -11.01 -5.18
CA LEU A 61 3.84 -10.85 -3.77
C LEU A 61 4.88 -9.95 -3.10
N ARG A 62 4.40 -9.07 -2.22
CA ARG A 62 5.20 -8.11 -1.47
C ARG A 62 5.21 -8.46 0.00
N LEU A 63 6.36 -8.25 0.62
CA LEU A 63 6.50 -8.34 2.07
C LEU A 63 5.70 -7.19 2.72
N ARG A 64 5.14 -7.45 3.91
CA ARG A 64 4.41 -6.43 4.68
C ARG A 64 5.32 -5.27 5.07
N THR A 65 6.56 -5.58 5.41
CA THR A 65 7.64 -4.65 5.70
C THR A 65 7.87 -3.72 4.50
N GLU A 66 7.95 -4.28 3.29
CA GLU A 66 8.09 -3.49 2.08
C GLU A 66 6.89 -2.56 1.86
N ASN A 67 5.67 -3.04 2.09
CA ASN A 67 4.46 -2.22 1.99
C ASN A 67 4.47 -1.04 2.98
N VAL A 68 4.96 -1.24 4.21
CA VAL A 68 5.09 -0.16 5.20
C VAL A 68 6.12 0.88 4.77
N VAL A 69 7.29 0.45 4.27
CA VAL A 69 8.33 1.37 3.78
C VAL A 69 7.82 2.17 2.58
N VAL A 70 7.14 1.51 1.64
CA VAL A 70 6.56 2.20 0.47
C VAL A 70 5.47 3.19 0.88
N LEU A 71 4.60 2.82 1.82
CA LEU A 71 3.59 3.76 2.32
C LEU A 71 4.22 5.00 2.95
N ALA A 72 5.36 4.86 3.65
CA ALA A 72 6.04 6.01 4.25
C ALA A 72 6.56 7.00 3.20
N GLU A 73 7.16 6.49 2.13
CA GLU A 73 7.59 7.31 1.00
C GLU A 73 6.40 7.90 0.24
N GLU A 74 5.34 7.12 0.03
CA GLU A 74 4.11 7.54 -0.63
C GLU A 74 3.50 8.73 0.09
N VAL A 75 3.34 8.64 1.41
CA VAL A 75 2.76 9.72 2.22
C VAL A 75 3.63 10.98 2.20
N ALA A 76 4.96 10.84 2.20
CA ALA A 76 5.87 11.98 2.09
C ALA A 76 5.65 12.73 0.76
N LEU A 77 5.69 12.00 -0.37
CA LEU A 77 5.46 12.56 -1.70
C LEU A 77 4.06 13.18 -1.83
N LEU A 78 3.04 12.50 -1.30
CA LEU A 78 1.67 13.00 -1.35
C LEU A 78 1.53 14.34 -0.62
N ARG A 79 2.16 14.46 0.55
CA ARG A 79 2.09 15.65 1.40
C ARG A 79 2.93 16.81 0.87
N GLU A 80 4.13 16.52 0.39
CA GLU A 80 5.15 17.54 0.08
C GLU A 80 5.06 18.03 -1.36
N GLU A 81 4.58 17.19 -2.28
CA GLU A 81 4.58 17.50 -3.72
C GLU A 81 3.17 17.39 -4.33
N PHE A 82 2.52 16.24 -4.18
CA PHE A 82 1.27 15.94 -4.90
C PHE A 82 0.12 16.88 -4.50
N LEU A 83 -0.24 16.92 -3.21
CA LEU A 83 -1.35 17.73 -2.70
C LEU A 83 -1.13 19.23 -2.91
N PRO A 84 0.05 19.81 -2.61
CA PRO A 84 0.32 21.21 -2.91
C PRO A 84 0.14 21.55 -4.40
N GLY A 85 0.61 20.70 -5.30
CA GLY A 85 0.43 20.89 -6.74
C GLY A 85 -1.04 20.89 -7.15
N TRP A 86 -1.81 19.92 -6.66
CA TRP A 86 -3.22 19.74 -7.03
C TRP A 86 -4.17 20.75 -6.40
N ARG A 87 -3.93 21.20 -5.16
CA ARG A 87 -4.76 22.21 -4.50
C ARG A 87 -4.87 23.52 -5.26
N THR A 88 -3.86 23.88 -6.06
CA THR A 88 -3.89 25.09 -6.90
C THR A 88 -4.76 24.94 -8.16
N ARG A 89 -5.14 23.71 -8.52
CA ARG A 89 -5.86 23.37 -9.75
C ARG A 89 -7.29 22.91 -9.49
N LEU A 90 -7.58 22.45 -8.27
CA LEU A 90 -8.88 21.97 -7.85
C LEU A 90 -9.72 23.10 -7.24
N PRO A 91 -11.06 22.97 -7.26
CA PRO A 91 -11.93 23.87 -6.51
C PRO A 91 -11.63 23.83 -5.01
N ASP A 92 -11.78 24.97 -4.35
CA ASP A 92 -11.73 25.05 -2.89
C ASP A 92 -12.75 24.08 -2.28
N GLY A 93 -12.30 23.28 -1.31
CA GLY A 93 -13.13 22.26 -0.67
C GLY A 93 -13.41 21.03 -1.52
N SER A 94 -12.63 20.76 -2.56
CA SER A 94 -12.71 19.53 -3.37
C SER A 94 -12.72 18.27 -2.49
N PRO A 95 -13.76 17.42 -2.57
CA PRO A 95 -13.80 16.17 -1.83
C PRO A 95 -12.67 15.20 -2.25
N MET A 96 -12.19 15.27 -3.49
CA MET A 96 -11.03 14.45 -3.92
C MET A 96 -9.75 14.85 -3.18
N ALA A 97 -9.47 16.16 -3.07
CA ALA A 97 -8.31 16.63 -2.30
C ALA A 97 -8.45 16.25 -0.82
N GLU A 98 -9.66 16.34 -0.26
CA GLU A 98 -9.94 15.96 1.12
C GLU A 98 -9.75 14.45 1.35
N LEU A 99 -10.14 13.59 0.41
CA LEU A 99 -9.89 12.14 0.50
C LEU A 99 -8.40 11.82 0.54
N ILE A 100 -7.57 12.51 -0.24
CA ILE A 100 -6.11 12.32 -0.22
C ILE A 100 -5.52 12.84 1.11
N ASP A 101 -6.02 13.95 1.65
CA ASP A 101 -5.64 14.41 2.99
C ASP A 101 -6.04 13.40 4.09
N LEU A 102 -7.23 12.81 3.97
CA LEU A 102 -7.71 11.75 4.86
C LEU A 102 -6.84 10.51 4.74
N TYR A 103 -6.40 10.14 3.54
CA TYR A 103 -5.45 9.06 3.30
C TYR A 103 -4.12 9.30 4.04
N VAL A 104 -3.52 10.48 3.84
CA VAL A 104 -2.25 10.88 4.49
C VAL A 104 -2.36 10.88 6.02
N ARG A 105 -3.47 11.37 6.57
CA ARG A 105 -3.74 11.35 8.03
C ARG A 105 -4.02 9.94 8.53
N GLY A 106 -4.75 9.14 7.77
CA GLY A 106 -5.06 7.74 8.05
C GLY A 106 -3.82 6.85 8.11
N ALA A 107 -2.77 7.21 7.40
CA ALA A 107 -1.52 6.46 7.38
C ALA A 107 -0.66 6.68 8.64
N GLN A 108 -0.89 7.75 9.40
CA GLN A 108 -0.06 8.11 10.56
C GLN A 108 0.18 6.98 11.58
N PRO A 109 -0.82 6.13 11.93
CA PRO A 109 -0.58 5.00 12.81
C PRO A 109 0.43 4.00 12.25
N VAL A 110 0.44 3.77 10.93
CA VAL A 110 1.43 2.92 10.24
C VAL A 110 2.80 3.60 10.24
N LEU A 111 2.85 4.90 9.92
CA LEU A 111 4.10 5.66 9.86
C LEU A 111 4.84 5.71 11.19
N ARG A 112 4.12 5.78 12.32
CA ARG A 112 4.73 5.71 13.66
C ARG A 112 5.50 4.40 13.91
N GLN A 113 5.13 3.34 13.20
CA GLN A 113 5.78 2.04 13.30
C GLN A 113 6.80 1.80 12.17
N ALA A 114 6.82 2.63 11.13
CA ALA A 114 7.61 2.39 9.93
C ALA A 114 9.12 2.32 10.22
N GLU A 115 9.64 3.20 11.08
CA GLU A 115 11.04 3.16 11.51
C GLU A 115 11.37 1.88 12.29
N ALA A 116 10.48 1.44 13.19
CA ALA A 116 10.68 0.23 13.96
C ALA A 116 10.65 -1.03 13.08
N VAL A 117 9.72 -1.07 12.12
CA VAL A 117 9.62 -2.14 11.12
C VAL A 117 10.88 -2.19 10.26
N ARG A 118 11.35 -1.03 9.78
CA ARG A 118 12.58 -0.93 8.99
C ARG A 118 13.81 -1.37 9.79
N ALA A 119 13.96 -0.92 11.03
CA ALA A 119 15.07 -1.31 11.88
C ALA A 119 15.05 -2.82 12.18
N ALA A 120 13.87 -3.41 12.39
CA ALA A 120 13.72 -4.85 12.58
C ALA A 120 14.13 -5.63 11.33
N TRP A 121 13.79 -5.13 10.14
CA TRP A 121 14.21 -5.73 8.87
C TRP A 121 15.71 -5.64 8.63
N GLU A 122 16.30 -4.45 8.81
CA GLU A 122 17.73 -4.22 8.62
C GLU A 122 18.59 -5.03 9.61
N GLY A 123 18.06 -5.32 10.80
CA GLY A 123 18.70 -6.20 11.79
C GLY A 123 18.42 -7.70 11.61
N ALA A 124 17.56 -8.09 10.67
CA ALA A 124 17.18 -9.49 10.48
C ALA A 124 18.32 -10.30 9.85
N VAL A 125 18.65 -11.44 10.46
CA VAL A 125 19.57 -12.42 9.87
C VAL A 125 18.72 -13.53 9.25
N LEU A 126 18.44 -13.40 7.95
CA LEU A 126 17.68 -14.38 7.21
C LEU A 126 18.64 -15.44 6.62
N PRO A 127 18.39 -16.75 6.83
CA PRO A 127 19.24 -17.78 6.28
C PRO A 127 19.13 -17.81 4.75
N GLU A 128 20.28 -17.94 4.08
CA GLU A 128 20.32 -18.19 2.63
C GLU A 128 19.84 -19.61 2.31
N PRO A 129 19.08 -19.81 1.21
CA PRO A 129 18.67 -21.15 0.80
C PRO A 129 19.86 -22.05 0.51
N ALA A 130 19.79 -23.30 0.95
CA ALA A 130 20.88 -24.25 0.75
C ALA A 130 20.92 -24.75 -0.70
N GLY A 131 22.12 -25.07 -1.22
CA GLY A 131 22.27 -25.51 -2.61
C GLY A 131 21.50 -26.80 -2.95
N ASP A 132 21.38 -27.72 -1.99
CA ASP A 132 20.62 -28.96 -2.13
C ASP A 132 19.10 -28.73 -2.10
N GLU A 133 18.64 -27.75 -1.32
CA GLU A 133 17.26 -27.28 -1.30
C GLU A 133 16.88 -26.64 -2.65
N ILE A 134 17.71 -25.74 -3.17
CA ILE A 134 17.52 -25.12 -4.49
C ILE A 134 17.47 -26.21 -5.57
N ALA A 135 18.43 -27.13 -5.60
CA ALA A 135 18.49 -28.21 -6.59
C ALA A 135 17.24 -29.12 -6.54
N ARG A 136 16.70 -29.37 -5.34
CA ARG A 136 15.47 -30.14 -5.14
C ARG A 136 14.27 -29.41 -5.73
N HIS A 137 14.13 -28.11 -5.46
CA HIS A 137 13.01 -27.31 -5.96
C HIS A 137 13.08 -27.09 -7.48
N VAL A 138 14.27 -26.86 -8.05
CA VAL A 138 14.47 -26.80 -9.50
C VAL A 138 14.02 -28.11 -10.16
N ARG A 139 14.43 -29.26 -9.63
CA ARG A 139 14.05 -30.57 -10.16
C ARG A 139 12.54 -30.81 -10.14
N TYR A 140 11.86 -30.36 -9.08
CA TYR A 140 10.42 -30.60 -8.91
C TYR A 140 9.56 -29.64 -9.73
N SER A 141 9.94 -28.36 -9.77
CA SER A 141 9.16 -27.32 -10.45
C SER A 141 9.51 -27.13 -11.93
N GLY A 142 10.71 -27.53 -12.35
CA GLY A 142 11.24 -27.22 -13.68
C GLY A 142 11.60 -25.75 -13.90
N ALA A 143 11.48 -24.91 -12.86
CA ALA A 143 11.78 -23.49 -12.94
C ALA A 143 13.29 -23.21 -12.97
N PRO A 144 13.73 -22.08 -13.56
CA PRO A 144 15.10 -21.60 -13.49
C PRO A 144 15.63 -21.48 -12.06
N THR A 145 16.94 -21.67 -11.90
CA THR A 145 17.61 -21.70 -10.58
C THR A 145 17.51 -20.35 -9.85
N ASP A 146 17.62 -19.26 -10.58
CA ASP A 146 17.46 -17.89 -10.10
C ASP A 146 16.03 -17.61 -9.61
N GLU A 147 15.01 -18.03 -10.35
CA GLU A 147 13.61 -17.90 -9.92
C GLU A 147 13.33 -18.71 -8.63
N VAL A 148 13.82 -19.95 -8.57
CA VAL A 148 13.69 -20.78 -7.37
C VAL A 148 14.41 -20.16 -6.18
N THR A 149 15.61 -19.62 -6.39
CA THR A 149 16.39 -18.96 -5.33
C THR A 149 15.66 -17.72 -4.81
N ALA A 150 15.14 -16.88 -5.70
CA ALA A 150 14.38 -15.68 -5.34
C ALA A 150 13.12 -16.05 -4.53
N ARG A 151 12.37 -17.07 -4.97
CA ARG A 151 11.19 -17.55 -4.24
C ARG A 151 11.54 -18.06 -2.84
N LEU A 152 12.59 -18.88 -2.69
CA LEU A 152 12.99 -19.41 -1.37
C LEU A 152 13.44 -18.30 -0.41
N ARG A 153 14.12 -17.26 -0.92
CA ARG A 153 14.46 -16.07 -0.14
C ARG A 153 13.20 -15.31 0.28
N PHE A 154 12.25 -15.13 -0.62
CA PHE A 154 10.96 -14.52 -0.32
C PHE A 154 10.19 -15.30 0.74
N GLU A 155 10.05 -16.62 0.60
CA GLU A 155 9.36 -17.49 1.56
C GLU A 155 10.04 -17.45 2.95
N THR A 156 11.36 -17.33 3.00
CA THR A 156 12.10 -17.19 4.25
C THR A 156 11.83 -15.85 4.91
N ALA A 157 11.82 -14.76 4.14
CA ALA A 157 11.46 -13.44 4.62
C ALA A 157 9.99 -13.37 5.09
N ALA A 158 9.06 -13.94 4.32
CA ALA A 158 7.64 -13.97 4.66
C ALA A 158 7.38 -14.74 5.97
N ARG A 159 8.05 -15.88 6.18
CA ARG A 159 7.99 -16.61 7.46
C ARG A 159 8.54 -15.80 8.62
N TRP A 160 9.59 -15.01 8.40
CA TRP A 160 10.11 -14.10 9.43
C TRP A 160 9.06 -13.03 9.81
N GLU A 161 8.30 -12.50 8.84
CA GLU A 161 7.21 -11.55 9.12
C GLU A 161 6.04 -12.16 9.92
N GLU A 162 5.91 -13.48 9.92
CA GLU A 162 4.89 -14.21 10.70
C GLU A 162 5.30 -14.48 12.15
N GLY A 163 6.54 -14.14 12.53
CA GLY A 163 7.05 -14.24 13.89
C GLY A 163 6.21 -13.46 14.91
N PRO A 164 6.17 -13.87 16.20
CA PRO A 164 5.30 -13.24 17.20
C PRO A 164 5.49 -11.72 17.33
N ASP A 165 6.74 -11.24 17.31
CA ASP A 165 7.07 -9.83 17.47
C ASP A 165 6.55 -9.00 16.27
N GLN A 166 6.76 -9.49 15.05
CA GLN A 166 6.28 -8.85 13.82
C GLN A 166 4.76 -8.91 13.72
N ARG A 167 4.15 -10.04 14.13
CA ARG A 167 2.70 -10.23 14.09
C ARG A 167 1.95 -9.19 14.92
N SER A 168 2.42 -8.91 16.13
CA SER A 168 1.81 -7.87 16.97
C SER A 168 1.90 -6.47 16.34
N LEU A 169 2.98 -6.17 15.60
CA LEU A 169 3.07 -4.93 14.83
C LEU A 169 2.02 -4.88 13.72
N TRP A 170 1.83 -5.98 12.98
CA TRP A 170 0.83 -6.05 11.91
C TRP A 170 -0.59 -5.88 12.44
N GLU A 171 -0.93 -6.56 13.53
CA GLU A 171 -2.25 -6.45 14.19
C GLU A 171 -2.52 -5.01 14.65
N ALA A 172 -1.51 -4.31 15.17
CA ALA A 172 -1.64 -2.91 15.57
C ALA A 172 -1.90 -1.97 14.37
N MET A 173 -1.40 -2.31 13.18
CA MET A 173 -1.51 -1.50 11.97
C MET A 173 -2.73 -1.83 11.11
N GLU A 174 -3.32 -3.03 11.26
CA GLU A 174 -4.46 -3.51 10.48
C GLU A 174 -5.64 -2.50 10.43
N PRO A 175 -6.07 -1.86 11.53
CA PRO A 175 -7.17 -0.90 11.47
C PRO A 175 -6.89 0.33 10.59
N ALA A 176 -5.62 0.72 10.48
CA ALA A 176 -5.19 1.81 9.62
C ALA A 176 -5.14 1.37 8.16
N TRP A 177 -4.61 0.18 7.86
CA TRP A 177 -4.64 -0.39 6.50
C TRP A 177 -6.08 -0.53 5.96
N ASN A 178 -6.99 -1.03 6.79
CA ASN A 178 -8.42 -1.13 6.42
C ASN A 178 -9.03 0.25 6.15
N TYR A 179 -8.66 1.26 6.93
CA TYR A 179 -9.10 2.64 6.70
C TYR A 179 -8.56 3.20 5.38
N LEU A 180 -7.27 3.03 5.11
CA LEU A 180 -6.63 3.44 3.85
C LEU A 180 -7.26 2.76 2.64
N GLY A 181 -7.59 1.47 2.76
CA GLY A 181 -8.32 0.72 1.75
C GLY A 181 -9.70 1.33 1.48
N GLY A 182 -10.46 1.69 2.53
CA GLY A 182 -11.75 2.37 2.39
C GLY A 182 -11.64 3.71 1.66
N VAL A 183 -10.64 4.53 2.01
CA VAL A 183 -10.39 5.82 1.33
C VAL A 183 -10.04 5.60 -0.14
N ARG A 184 -9.14 4.65 -0.45
CA ARG A 184 -8.80 4.27 -1.84
C ARG A 184 -10.02 3.79 -2.61
N SER A 185 -10.89 2.97 -2.02
CA SER A 185 -12.12 2.53 -2.68
C SER A 185 -13.05 3.70 -3.02
N THR A 186 -13.24 4.66 -2.11
CA THR A 186 -14.06 5.85 -2.39
C THR A 186 -13.45 6.71 -3.51
N MET A 187 -12.12 6.91 -3.51
CA MET A 187 -11.45 7.62 -4.61
C MET A 187 -11.60 6.88 -5.94
N MET A 188 -11.45 5.55 -5.94
CA MET A 188 -11.60 4.73 -7.14
C MET A 188 -12.99 4.84 -7.73
N ALA A 189 -14.04 4.74 -6.90
CA ALA A 189 -15.43 4.94 -7.31
C ALA A 189 -15.64 6.32 -7.96
N ALA A 190 -15.06 7.38 -7.38
CA ALA A 190 -15.14 8.72 -7.93
C ALA A 190 -14.42 8.86 -9.29
N VAL A 191 -13.32 8.13 -9.50
CA VAL A 191 -12.55 8.13 -10.75
C VAL A 191 -13.22 7.29 -11.85
N SER A 192 -13.73 6.10 -11.49
CA SER A 192 -14.34 5.17 -12.44
C SER A 192 -15.78 5.58 -12.81
N GLY A 193 -16.45 6.36 -11.96
CA GLY A 193 -17.88 6.63 -12.06
C GLY A 193 -18.74 5.43 -11.67
N ASP A 194 -18.14 4.36 -11.16
CA ASP A 194 -18.85 3.21 -10.60
C ASP A 194 -19.25 3.57 -9.17
N VAL A 195 -20.52 3.92 -8.98
CA VAL A 195 -21.07 4.43 -7.71
C VAL A 195 -22.08 3.45 -7.09
N GLU A 196 -22.25 2.27 -7.69
CA GLU A 196 -23.12 1.20 -7.19
C GLU A 196 -22.30 0.19 -6.38
N TYR A 197 -22.04 0.51 -5.10
CA TYR A 197 -21.42 -0.40 -4.12
C TYR A 197 -22.22 -0.47 -2.82
#